data_AF-A0A7S0WSK2-F1
#
_entry.id   AF-A0A7S0WSK2-F1
#
_cell.length_a   1.000
_cell.length_b   1.000
_cell.length_c   1.000
_cell.angle_alpha   90.00
_cell.angle_beta   90.00
_cell.angle_gamma   90.00
#
_symmetry.space_group_name_H-M   'P 1'
#
loop_
_entity.id
_entity.type
_entity.pdbx_description
1 polymer ?
#
loop_
_entity_poly.entity_id
_entity_poly.type
_entity_poly.pdbx_seq_one_letter_code
_entity_poly.pdbx_strand_id
1 'polypeptide(L)'
;NLHPSLFPGGFYVGPNELGLLERLLVSARRTTDPEEADFFFVPTLGQAAKQLSGHNFGHEAGVSDHGMWGYWEAVQLYIRKTWPFWDRKNGMDHMFVAMGDHGLCESPRGKGYPPALENAVVLSNWGLT
;
A
#
# COMPACT_ATOMS: atom_id res chain seq x y z
N ASN A 1 -24.51 -7.30 1.96
CA ASN A 1 -24.43 -8.51 1.11
C ASN A 1 -23.99 -8.13 -0.29
N LEU A 2 -22.67 -8.01 -0.52
CA LEU A 2 -22.12 -7.81 -1.87
C LEU A 2 -21.81 -9.19 -2.44
N HIS A 3 -22.52 -9.57 -3.49
CA HIS A 3 -22.43 -10.88 -4.11
C HIS A 3 -21.18 -10.96 -5.01
N PRO A 4 -20.39 -12.06 -4.97
CA PRO A 4 -19.12 -12.17 -5.72
C PRO A 4 -19.25 -12.12 -7.26
N SER A 5 -20.46 -12.21 -7.80
CA SER A 5 -20.70 -12.23 -9.26
C SER A 5 -20.70 -10.86 -9.93
N LEU A 6 -20.45 -9.76 -9.22
CA LEU A 6 -20.51 -8.40 -9.79
C LEU A 6 -19.23 -7.96 -10.52
N PHE A 7 -18.18 -8.78 -10.55
CA PHE A 7 -16.92 -8.42 -11.22
C PHE A 7 -16.35 -9.55 -12.10
N PRO A 8 -17.00 -9.88 -13.24
CA PRO A 8 -16.38 -10.72 -14.24
C PRO A 8 -15.30 -9.88 -14.96
N GLY A 9 -14.08 -9.90 -14.44
CA GLY A 9 -12.91 -9.18 -14.99
C GLY A 9 -12.51 -7.89 -14.25
N GLY A 10 -13.05 -7.63 -13.05
CA GLY A 10 -12.68 -6.45 -12.24
C GLY A 10 -11.62 -6.78 -11.18
N PHE A 11 -10.71 -5.84 -10.91
CA PHE A 11 -9.80 -5.91 -9.77
C PHE A 11 -10.59 -5.81 -8.46
N TYR A 12 -10.32 -6.73 -7.54
CA TYR A 12 -10.81 -6.70 -6.17
C TYR A 12 -9.93 -5.75 -5.34
N VAL A 13 -10.49 -4.61 -4.98
CA VAL A 13 -9.99 -3.81 -3.87
C VAL A 13 -10.60 -4.39 -2.60
N GLY A 14 -9.77 -4.69 -1.61
CA GLY A 14 -10.26 -5.22 -0.33
C GLY A 14 -11.27 -4.25 0.31
N PRO A 15 -12.38 -4.73 0.88
CA PRO A 15 -13.44 -3.86 1.42
C PRO A 15 -12.93 -2.93 2.52
N ASN A 16 -11.90 -3.35 3.28
CA ASN A 16 -11.30 -2.51 4.31
C ASN A 16 -10.45 -1.38 3.69
N GLU A 17 -9.77 -1.63 2.58
CA GLU A 17 -8.96 -0.61 1.88
C GLU A 17 -9.87 0.43 1.23
N LEU A 18 -10.95 -0.03 0.58
CA LEU A 18 -11.99 0.84 0.05
C LEU A 18 -12.65 1.67 1.15
N GLY A 19 -13.05 1.03 2.25
CA GLY A 19 -13.68 1.72 3.37
C GLY A 19 -12.76 2.74 4.04
N LEU A 20 -11.45 2.47 4.13
CA LEU A 20 -10.48 3.47 4.60
C LEU A 20 -10.41 4.66 3.65
N LEU A 21 -10.29 4.42 2.34
CA LEU A 21 -10.23 5.48 1.34
C LEU A 21 -11.50 6.34 1.38
N GLU A 22 -12.68 5.73 1.41
CA GLU A 22 -13.97 6.44 1.51
C GLU A 22 -14.00 7.34 2.75
N ARG A 23 -13.56 6.84 3.90
CA ARG A 23 -13.51 7.61 5.16
C ARG A 23 -12.52 8.76 5.10
N LEU A 24 -11.36 8.57 4.46
CA LEU A 24 -10.38 9.64 4.27
C LEU A 24 -10.94 10.73 3.34
N LEU A 25 -11.64 10.35 2.27
CA LEU A 25 -12.22 11.30 1.31
C LEU A 25 -13.27 12.23 1.92
N VAL A 26 -14.06 11.74 2.89
CA VAL A 26 -15.09 12.54 3.60
C VAL A 26 -14.61 13.13 4.92
N SER A 27 -13.36 12.87 5.32
CA SER A 27 -12.81 13.35 6.59
C SER A 27 -12.59 14.85 6.56
N ALA A 28 -13.07 15.56 7.59
CA ALA A 28 -12.76 16.97 7.82
C ALA A 28 -11.27 17.23 8.12
N ARG A 29 -10.48 16.17 8.37
CA ARG A 29 -9.02 16.27 8.57
C ARG A 29 -8.22 16.12 7.27
N ARG A 30 -8.88 15.86 6.14
CA ARG A 30 -8.20 15.78 4.85
C ARG A 30 -7.91 17.19 4.34
N THR A 31 -6.66 17.44 3.98
CA THR A 31 -6.25 18.64 3.23
C THR A 31 -5.73 18.24 1.84
N THR A 32 -5.88 19.13 0.88
CA THR A 32 -5.21 19.05 -0.44
C THR A 32 -4.00 19.97 -0.54
N ASP A 33 -3.77 20.81 0.47
CA ASP A 33 -2.57 21.62 0.60
C ASP A 33 -1.47 20.77 1.29
N PRO A 34 -0.37 20.45 0.60
CA PRO A 34 0.68 19.62 1.15
C PRO A 34 1.53 20.32 2.23
N GLU A 35 1.49 21.65 2.33
CA GLU A 35 2.22 22.38 3.38
C GLU A 35 1.51 22.33 4.74
N GLU A 36 0.19 22.13 4.72
CA GLU A 36 -0.65 21.93 5.93
C GLU A 36 -0.75 20.46 6.34
N ALA A 37 -0.19 19.53 5.56
CA ALA A 37 -0.33 18.10 5.79
C ALA A 37 0.65 17.57 6.84
N ASP A 38 0.12 16.97 7.91
CA ASP A 38 0.92 16.22 8.89
C ASP A 38 1.42 14.87 8.31
N PHE A 39 0.57 14.24 7.49
CA PHE A 39 0.80 12.94 6.85
C PHE A 39 0.29 12.93 5.41
N PHE A 40 0.99 12.17 4.56
CA PHE A 40 0.63 11.87 3.19
C PHE A 40 0.05 10.46 3.10
N PHE A 41 -1.21 10.35 2.70
CA PHE A 41 -1.79 9.06 2.36
C PHE A 41 -1.35 8.64 0.97
N VAL A 42 -0.78 7.44 0.83
CA VAL A 42 -0.34 6.89 -0.46
C VAL A 42 -1.35 5.81 -0.90
N PRO A 43 -2.26 6.11 -1.85
CA PRO A 43 -3.35 5.21 -2.22
C PRO A 43 -2.86 4.13 -3.20
N THR A 44 -2.03 3.20 -2.73
CA THR A 44 -1.46 2.15 -3.56
C THR A 44 -2.46 1.06 -3.95
N LEU A 45 -3.57 0.91 -3.23
CA LEU A 45 -4.53 -0.17 -3.50
C LEU A 45 -3.82 -1.53 -3.54
N GLY A 46 -3.04 -1.82 -2.49
CA GLY A 46 -2.02 -2.88 -2.48
C GLY A 46 -2.57 -4.26 -2.84
N GLN A 47 -3.83 -4.54 -2.50
CA GLN A 47 -4.51 -5.78 -2.87
C GLN A 47 -4.87 -5.85 -4.36
N ALA A 48 -5.26 -4.74 -4.98
CA ALA A 48 -5.47 -4.70 -6.43
C ALA A 48 -4.14 -4.84 -7.19
N ALA A 49 -3.07 -4.22 -6.69
CA ALA A 49 -1.72 -4.38 -7.24
C ALA A 49 -1.20 -5.84 -7.16
N LYS A 50 -1.56 -6.58 -6.10
CA LYS A 50 -1.30 -8.03 -6.00
C LYS A 50 -1.98 -8.81 -7.13
N GLN A 51 -3.22 -8.46 -7.48
CA GLN A 51 -3.93 -9.16 -8.54
C GLN A 51 -3.37 -8.85 -9.93
N LEU A 52 -2.91 -7.61 -10.14
CA LEU A 52 -2.24 -7.18 -11.37
C LEU A 52 -0.91 -7.90 -11.62
N SER A 53 -0.18 -8.24 -10.56
CA SER A 53 1.12 -8.93 -10.68
C SER A 53 0.99 -10.44 -10.91
N GLY A 54 -0.21 -11.01 -10.85
CA GLY A 54 -0.44 -12.44 -11.12
C GLY A 54 0.25 -13.40 -10.14
N HIS A 55 0.81 -12.89 -9.04
CA HIS A 55 1.55 -13.68 -8.06
C HIS A 55 0.67 -14.00 -6.85
N ASN A 56 0.35 -15.29 -6.72
CA ASN A 56 -0.02 -15.87 -5.44
C ASN A 56 1.25 -15.94 -4.60
N PHE A 57 1.23 -15.43 -3.37
CA PHE A 57 2.31 -15.63 -2.41
C PHE A 57 2.53 -17.14 -2.25
N GLY A 58 3.59 -17.63 -2.88
CA GLY A 58 4.01 -19.02 -2.86
C GLY A 58 5.51 -19.01 -2.65
N HIS A 59 5.96 -19.80 -1.69
CA HIS A 59 7.30 -19.82 -1.12
C HIS A 59 8.42 -20.28 -2.09
N GLU A 60 8.19 -20.18 -3.40
CA GLU A 60 9.02 -20.75 -4.46
C GLU A 60 9.02 -19.87 -5.71
N ALA A 61 9.94 -18.89 -5.81
CA ALA A 61 10.74 -18.64 -7.01
C ALA A 61 11.56 -17.34 -6.86
N GLY A 62 12.87 -17.47 -7.08
CA GLY A 62 13.78 -16.33 -7.09
C GLY A 62 13.52 -15.33 -8.22
N VAL A 63 13.89 -14.08 -7.93
CA VAL A 63 14.36 -13.04 -8.87
C VAL A 63 13.32 -12.34 -9.76
N SER A 64 12.00 -12.49 -9.53
CA SER A 64 10.98 -11.57 -10.12
C SER A 64 9.80 -11.25 -9.19
N ASP A 65 9.96 -11.58 -7.91
CA ASP A 65 8.93 -11.70 -6.88
C ASP A 65 8.62 -10.35 -6.18
N HIS A 66 8.33 -9.31 -6.96
CA HIS A 66 8.20 -7.93 -6.49
C HIS A 66 6.76 -7.53 -6.09
N GLY A 67 5.85 -8.48 -5.89
CA GLY A 67 4.42 -8.32 -5.56
C GLY A 67 3.91 -6.92 -5.15
N MET A 68 3.45 -6.77 -3.91
CA MET A 68 3.04 -5.46 -3.37
C MET A 68 4.25 -4.55 -3.11
N TRP A 69 5.35 -5.12 -2.64
CA TRP A 69 6.52 -4.38 -2.15
C TRP A 69 7.27 -3.63 -3.26
N GLY A 70 7.56 -4.26 -4.39
CA GLY A 70 8.23 -3.58 -5.50
C GLY A 70 7.32 -2.60 -6.23
N TYR A 71 6.01 -2.82 -6.22
CA TYR A 71 5.06 -1.79 -6.64
C TYR A 71 5.15 -0.55 -5.74
N TRP A 72 5.23 -0.72 -4.42
CA TRP A 72 5.40 0.40 -3.50
C TRP A 72 6.75 1.10 -3.66
N GLU A 73 7.83 0.37 -3.94
CA GLU A 73 9.13 0.98 -4.28
C GLU A 73 9.02 1.85 -5.55
N ALA A 74 8.33 1.36 -6.58
CA ALA A 74 8.11 2.14 -7.80
C ALA A 74 7.26 3.40 -7.55
N VAL A 75 6.21 3.29 -6.73
CA VAL A 75 5.39 4.43 -6.31
C VAL A 75 6.21 5.44 -5.51
N GLN A 76 7.05 4.97 -4.60
CA GLN A 76 7.95 5.83 -3.82
C GLN A 76 8.92 6.60 -4.73
N LEU A 77 9.54 5.92 -5.69
CA LEU A 77 10.45 6.56 -6.66
C LEU A 77 9.72 7.62 -7.48
N TYR A 78 8.48 7.34 -7.88
CA TYR A 78 7.64 8.31 -8.55
C TYR A 78 7.32 9.52 -7.66
N ILE A 79 6.94 9.32 -6.40
CA ILE A 79 6.64 10.40 -5.46
C ILE A 79 7.87 11.28 -5.27
N ARG A 80 9.04 10.70 -4.98
CA ARG A 80 10.32 11.42 -4.81
C ARG A 80 10.70 12.26 -6.02
N LYS A 81 10.46 11.73 -7.23
CA LYS A 81 10.74 12.43 -8.49
C LYS A 81 9.77 13.59 -8.74
N THR A 82 8.53 13.45 -8.28
CA THR A 82 7.43 14.35 -8.65
C THR A 82 7.23 15.47 -7.64
N TRP A 83 7.45 15.19 -6.36
CA TRP A 83 7.20 16.14 -5.27
C TRP A 83 8.34 16.15 -4.24
N PRO A 84 8.60 17.31 -3.61
CA PRO A 84 9.70 17.45 -2.66
C PRO A 84 9.38 16.88 -1.27
N PHE A 85 8.15 16.42 -1.02
CA PHE A 85 7.67 16.13 0.34
C PHE A 85 8.22 14.83 0.93
N TRP A 86 8.52 13.82 0.11
CA TRP A 86 9.14 12.59 0.61
C TRP A 86 10.47 12.85 1.33
N ASP A 87 11.34 13.62 0.69
CA ASP A 87 12.72 13.83 1.16
C ASP A 87 12.79 14.75 2.39
N ARG A 88 11.74 15.53 2.68
CA ARG A 88 11.69 16.41 3.86
C ARG A 88 11.78 15.64 5.18
N LYS A 89 11.16 14.45 5.24
CA LYS A 89 11.18 13.58 6.41
C LYS A 89 11.61 12.15 6.07
N ASN A 90 12.28 11.97 4.94
CA ASN A 90 12.71 10.66 4.42
C ASN A 90 11.58 9.61 4.44
N GLY A 91 10.35 10.02 4.10
CA GLY A 91 9.16 9.15 4.08
C GLY A 91 8.46 8.90 5.43
N MET A 92 8.94 9.44 6.55
CA MET A 92 8.36 9.21 7.89
C MET A 92 6.89 9.61 8.05
N ASP A 93 6.41 10.50 7.19
CA ASP A 93 5.04 10.99 7.14
C ASP A 93 4.23 10.41 5.97
N HIS A 94 4.77 9.42 5.24
CA HIS A 94 4.08 8.78 4.14
C HIS A 94 3.47 7.45 4.59
N MET A 95 2.14 7.37 4.54
CA MET A 95 1.36 6.23 4.99
C MET A 95 0.93 5.35 3.82
N PHE A 96 1.42 4.11 3.83
CA PHE A 96 0.98 3.02 2.96
C PHE A 96 0.03 2.11 3.72
N VAL A 97 -0.79 1.36 2.97
CA VAL A 97 -1.81 0.50 3.55
C VAL A 97 -1.64 -0.92 3.06
N ALA A 98 -1.37 -1.85 3.97
CA ALA A 98 -1.38 -3.28 3.71
C ALA A 98 -2.64 -3.88 4.33
N MET A 99 -3.76 -3.84 3.60
CA MET A 99 -5.00 -4.48 4.08
C MET A 99 -4.99 -5.95 3.73
N GLY A 100 -4.94 -6.82 4.72
CA GLY A 100 -4.70 -8.26 4.60
C GLY A 100 -3.70 -8.69 5.66
N ASP A 101 -3.75 -9.95 6.06
CA ASP A 101 -2.79 -10.54 6.99
C ASP A 101 -1.40 -10.54 6.32
N HIS A 102 -0.73 -9.39 6.38
CA HIS A 102 0.54 -9.11 5.74
C HIS A 102 1.59 -8.80 6.80
N GLY A 103 2.48 -9.75 7.05
CA GLY A 103 3.59 -9.63 7.97
C GLY A 103 4.89 -9.25 7.27
N LEU A 104 5.87 -8.80 8.07
CA LEU A 104 7.24 -8.61 7.61
C LEU A 104 7.90 -9.90 7.09
N CYS A 105 7.39 -11.07 7.49
CA CYS A 105 7.84 -12.37 7.01
C CYS A 105 7.57 -12.59 5.52
N GLU A 106 6.60 -11.89 4.94
CA GLU A 106 6.25 -11.97 3.52
C GLU A 106 6.98 -10.92 2.68
N SER A 107 7.91 -10.18 3.29
CA SER A 107 8.77 -9.28 2.54
C SER A 107 9.81 -10.06 1.72
N PRO A 108 10.30 -9.48 0.61
CA PRO A 108 11.31 -10.14 -0.21
C PRO A 108 12.51 -10.56 0.65
N ARG A 109 12.77 -11.87 0.68
CA ARG A 109 13.90 -12.51 1.40
C ARG A 109 13.76 -12.57 2.93
N GLY A 110 12.59 -12.31 3.51
CA GLY A 110 12.38 -12.35 4.96
C GLY A 110 13.24 -11.34 5.73
N LYS A 111 13.62 -10.23 5.08
CA LYS A 111 14.58 -9.24 5.59
C LYS A 111 13.95 -7.94 6.09
N GLY A 112 12.63 -7.90 6.29
CA GLY A 112 11.92 -6.70 6.72
C GLY A 112 11.51 -5.78 5.55
N TYR A 113 11.11 -4.55 5.86
CA TYR A 113 10.65 -3.60 4.83
C TYR A 113 11.72 -3.34 3.76
N PRO A 114 11.31 -3.10 2.50
CA PRO A 114 12.26 -2.66 1.49
C PRO A 114 12.98 -1.38 1.95
N PRO A 115 14.29 -1.22 1.74
CA PRO A 115 15.03 -0.04 2.23
C PRO A 115 14.43 1.29 1.81
N ALA A 116 13.81 1.34 0.61
CA ALA A 116 13.14 2.55 0.11
C ALA A 116 11.93 3.00 0.95
N LEU A 117 11.38 2.10 1.78
CA LEU A 117 10.18 2.28 2.59
C LEU A 117 10.46 2.09 4.08
N GLU A 118 11.73 1.99 4.50
CA GLU A 118 12.12 1.64 5.87
C GLU A 118 11.57 2.60 6.94
N ASN A 119 11.37 3.87 6.57
CA ASN A 119 10.86 4.91 7.45
C ASN A 119 9.36 5.18 7.23
N ALA A 120 8.75 4.63 6.19
CA ALA A 120 7.35 4.87 5.87
C ALA A 120 6.42 4.24 6.91
N VAL A 121 5.26 4.85 7.11
CA VAL A 121 4.23 4.28 7.97
C VAL A 121 3.46 3.23 7.17
N VAL A 122 3.42 2.01 7.68
CA VAL A 122 2.58 0.95 7.10
C VAL A 122 1.42 0.67 8.03
N LEU A 123 0.22 1.04 7.60
CA LEU A 123 -1.02 0.71 8.28
C LEU A 123 -1.46 -0.69 7.83
N SER A 124 -1.40 -1.65 8.75
CA SER A 124 -1.90 -3.00 8.54
C SER A 124 -3.11 -3.29 9.44
N ASN A 125 -3.99 -4.18 8.97
CA ASN A 125 -5.10 -4.68 9.78
C ASN A 125 -4.93 -6.19 9.98
N TRP A 126 -4.89 -6.62 11.23
CA TRP A 126 -4.97 -8.03 11.61
C TRP A 126 -6.42 -8.26 12.05
N GLY A 127 -7.21 -8.98 11.25
CA GLY A 127 -8.58 -9.34 11.63
C GLY A 127 -8.59 -10.30 12.82
N LEU A 128 -9.73 -10.44 13.50
CA LEU A 128 -9.93 -11.49 14.50
C LEU A 128 -9.97 -12.86 13.80
N THR A 129 -9.20 -13.82 14.33
CA THR A 129 -9.26 -15.26 14.02
C THR A 129 -10.58 -15.89 14.47
#